data_AF-A0A816YFR6-F1
#
_entry.id   AF-A0A816YFR6-F1
#
_cell.length_a   1.000
_cell.length_b   1.000
_cell.length_c   1.000
_cell.angle_alpha   90.00
_cell.angle_beta   90.00
_cell.angle_gamma   90.00
#
_symmetry.space_group_name_H-M   'P 1'
#
loop_
_entity.id
_entity.type
_entity.pdbx_description
1 polymer ?
#
loop_
_entity_poly.entity_id
_entity_poly.type
_entity_poly.pdbx_seq_one_letter_code
_entity_poly.pdbx_strand_id
1 'polypeptide(L)'
;MCGGVVNVPEDDPIRNEIKQIHVRKGSFIVWDSRLPHGNFPNENDQFRIVQYITFEPPKDADNYELTNRINAFHMRTLSSKADEQLIGFPEPKLTELGEKIVGLRSWKTNERVKSDFE
;
A
#
# COMPACT_ATOMS: atom_id res chain seq x y z
N MET A 1 2.94 15.52 2.91
CA MET A 1 3.95 15.02 1.95
C MET A 1 4.76 16.20 1.44
N CYS A 2 5.98 16.37 1.95
CA CYS A 2 6.95 17.30 1.37
C CYS A 2 7.76 16.51 0.35
N GLY A 3 7.36 16.53 -0.92
CA GLY A 3 7.98 15.74 -2.00
C GLY A 3 8.61 16.64 -3.04
N GLY A 4 9.78 17.19 -2.75
CA GLY A 4 10.64 17.75 -3.79
C GLY A 4 11.39 16.62 -4.50
N VAL A 5 11.63 16.77 -5.81
CA VAL A 5 12.58 15.90 -6.51
C VAL A 5 13.96 16.16 -5.91
N VAL A 6 14.54 15.15 -5.25
CA VAL A 6 15.92 15.21 -4.79
C VAL A 6 16.81 14.79 -5.95
N ASN A 7 17.39 15.78 -6.64
CA ASN A 7 18.41 15.51 -7.65
C ASN A 7 19.75 15.25 -6.95
N VAL A 8 20.25 14.02 -7.08
CA VAL A 8 21.58 13.65 -6.61
C VAL A 8 22.62 14.24 -7.59
N PRO A 9 23.60 15.05 -7.16
CA PRO A 9 24.66 15.58 -8.03
C PRO A 9 25.43 14.48 -8.77
N GLU A 10 25.96 14.76 -9.95
CA GLU A 10 26.69 13.77 -10.78
C GLU A 10 27.96 13.24 -10.10
N ASP A 11 28.61 14.08 -9.31
CA ASP A 11 29.84 13.80 -8.57
C ASP A 11 29.60 13.24 -7.16
N ASP A 12 28.34 13.04 -6.76
CA ASP A 12 28.00 12.50 -5.44
C ASP A 12 28.43 11.02 -5.33
N PRO A 13 29.25 10.64 -4.33
CA PRO A 13 29.69 9.27 -4.13
C PRO A 13 28.54 8.25 -3.99
N ILE A 14 27.35 8.68 -3.54
CA ILE A 14 26.19 7.79 -3.41
C ILE A 14 25.81 7.13 -4.74
N ARG A 15 26.13 7.76 -5.87
CA ARG A 15 25.87 7.20 -7.21
C ARG A 15 26.61 5.88 -7.45
N ASN A 16 27.78 5.69 -6.85
CA ASN A 16 28.55 4.45 -6.97
C ASN A 16 27.91 3.29 -6.21
N GLU A 17 27.05 3.60 -5.23
CA GLU A 17 26.36 2.62 -4.40
C GLU A 17 24.99 2.23 -4.96
N ILE A 18 24.49 2.91 -5.99
CA ILE A 18 23.18 2.61 -6.59
C ILE A 18 23.22 1.22 -7.24
N LYS A 19 22.26 0.36 -6.88
CA LYS A 19 22.05 -0.95 -7.48
C LYS A 19 20.70 -1.02 -8.19
N GLN A 20 20.72 -1.46 -9.44
CA GLN A 20 19.49 -1.75 -10.19
C GLN A 20 18.96 -3.14 -9.85
N ILE A 21 17.72 -3.20 -9.37
CA ILE A 21 17.06 -4.45 -9.00
C ILE A 21 16.16 -4.91 -10.15
N HIS A 22 16.62 -5.93 -10.88
CA HIS A 22 15.87 -6.54 -11.97
C HIS A 22 15.05 -7.71 -11.45
N VAL A 23 13.76 -7.75 -11.78
CA VAL A 23 12.84 -8.80 -11.30
C VAL A 23 11.98 -9.35 -12.42
N ARG A 24 11.50 -10.58 -12.22
CA ARG A 24 10.55 -11.24 -13.14
C ARG A 24 9.13 -10.88 -12.73
N LYS A 25 8.18 -11.04 -13.67
CA LYS A 25 6.74 -10.91 -13.36
C LYS A 25 6.39 -11.82 -12.17
N GLY A 26 5.69 -11.26 -11.18
CA GLY A 26 5.27 -11.99 -9.96
C GLY A 26 6.28 -11.97 -8.83
N SER A 27 7.48 -11.39 -9.01
CA SER A 27 8.39 -11.14 -7.90
C SER A 27 7.82 -10.11 -6.92
N PHE A 28 8.14 -10.28 -5.64
CA PHE A 28 7.80 -9.36 -4.57
C PHE A 28 9.06 -8.68 -4.05
N ILE A 29 9.08 -7.35 -4.03
CA ILE A 29 10.21 -6.55 -3.55
C ILE A 29 9.80 -5.89 -2.24
N VAL A 30 10.61 -6.09 -1.20
CA VAL A 30 10.45 -5.45 0.10
C VAL A 30 11.71 -4.62 0.36
N TRP A 31 11.52 -3.38 0.80
CA TRP A 31 12.60 -2.52 1.21
C TRP A 31 12.25 -1.80 2.52
N ASP A 32 13.27 -1.39 3.26
CA ASP A 32 13.11 -0.56 4.45
C ASP A 32 12.67 0.84 4.01
N SER A 33 11.68 1.42 4.70
CA SER A 33 11.17 2.78 4.43
C SER A 33 12.26 3.88 4.43
N ARG A 34 13.39 3.64 5.10
CA ARG A 34 14.54 4.55 5.18
C ARG A 34 15.55 4.36 4.06
N LEU A 35 15.41 3.31 3.24
CA LEU A 35 16.31 3.05 2.13
C LEU A 35 16.05 4.09 1.01
N PRO A 36 17.05 4.89 0.59
CA PRO A 36 16.91 5.73 -0.58
C PRO A 36 16.62 4.86 -1.81
N HIS A 37 15.53 5.15 -2.52
CA HIS A 37 15.10 4.39 -3.69
C HIS A 37 14.44 5.29 -4.72
N GLY A 38 14.42 4.83 -5.97
CA GLY A 38 13.83 5.55 -7.09
C GLY A 38 13.60 4.63 -8.28
N ASN A 39 12.97 5.18 -9.33
CA ASN A 39 12.80 4.48 -10.60
C ASN A 39 13.90 4.88 -11.58
N PHE A 40 14.36 3.92 -12.39
CA PHE A 40 15.19 4.20 -13.54
C PHE A 40 14.31 4.46 -14.78
N PRO A 41 14.79 5.23 -15.77
CA PRO A 41 14.13 5.34 -17.07
C PRO A 41 13.80 3.97 -17.66
N ASN A 42 12.73 3.90 -18.46
CA ASN A 42 12.44 2.68 -19.22
C ASN A 42 13.24 2.73 -20.52
N GLU A 43 14.14 1.78 -20.72
CA GLU A 43 15.00 1.71 -21.91
C GLU A 43 14.49 0.68 -22.93
N ASN A 44 13.34 0.07 -22.67
CA ASN A 44 12.74 -0.93 -23.55
C ASN A 44 11.26 -0.64 -23.84
N ASP A 45 10.75 -1.33 -24.85
CA ASP A 45 9.38 -1.16 -25.35
C ASP A 45 8.34 -1.94 -24.51
N GLN A 46 8.79 -2.63 -23.45
CA GLN A 46 7.92 -3.43 -22.60
C GLN A 46 7.42 -2.58 -21.42
N PHE A 47 6.13 -2.74 -21.09
CA PHE A 47 5.55 -2.07 -19.94
C PHE A 47 6.11 -2.63 -18.63
N ARG A 48 6.42 -1.72 -17.69
CA ARG A 48 6.75 -2.04 -16.30
C ARG A 48 5.59 -1.59 -15.41
N ILE A 49 4.87 -2.57 -14.84
CA ILE A 49 3.73 -2.33 -13.96
C ILE A 49 4.05 -2.97 -12.62
N VAL A 50 3.81 -2.23 -11.54
CA VAL A 50 3.94 -2.70 -10.17
C VAL A 50 2.67 -2.37 -9.40
N GLN A 51 2.31 -3.23 -8.46
CA GLN A 51 1.31 -2.92 -7.44
C GLN A 51 2.06 -2.57 -6.16
N TYR A 52 1.93 -1.33 -5.70
CA TYR A 52 2.42 -0.96 -4.38
C TYR A 52 1.50 -1.54 -3.32
N ILE A 53 2.08 -2.24 -2.36
CA ILE A 53 1.42 -2.74 -1.16
C ILE A 53 2.25 -2.20 0.00
N THR A 54 1.63 -1.40 0.86
CA THR A 54 2.26 -0.96 2.11
C THR A 54 1.78 -1.83 3.26
N PHE A 55 2.63 -2.01 4.25
CA PHE A 55 2.28 -2.74 5.47
C PHE A 55 2.50 -1.83 6.66
N GLU A 56 1.42 -1.53 7.36
CA GLU A 56 1.47 -0.91 8.67
C GLU A 56 1.28 -2.02 9.71
N PRO A 57 2.17 -2.16 10.71
CA PRO A 57 1.94 -3.09 11.81
C PRO A 57 0.55 -2.85 12.41
N PRO A 58 -0.16 -3.92 12.82
CA PRO A 58 -1.42 -3.74 13.53
C PRO A 58 -1.14 -2.98 14.82
N LYS A 59 -1.49 -1.69 14.83
CA LYS A 59 -1.55 -0.92 16.05
C LYS A 59 -2.80 -1.37 16.79
N ASP A 60 -2.76 -1.24 18.12
CA ASP A 60 -3.99 -1.04 18.87
C ASP A 60 -4.54 0.31 18.43
N ALA A 61 -5.11 0.34 17.22
CA ALA A 61 -5.69 1.51 16.61
C ALA A 61 -6.73 2.02 17.60
N ASP A 62 -6.71 3.31 17.88
CA ASP A 62 -7.87 3.91 18.50
C ASP A 62 -9.10 3.61 17.63
N ASN A 63 -10.30 3.70 18.23
CA ASN A 63 -11.53 3.41 17.51
C ASN A 63 -11.65 4.24 16.22
N TYR A 64 -10.97 5.38 16.12
CA TYR A 64 -11.04 6.30 14.98
C TYR A 64 -10.28 5.77 13.76
N GLU A 65 -9.02 5.36 13.89
CA GLU A 65 -8.23 4.80 12.78
C GLU A 65 -8.84 3.49 12.25
N LEU A 66 -9.33 2.62 13.15
CA LEU A 66 -10.03 1.39 12.78
C LEU A 66 -11.31 1.69 12.00
N THR A 67 -12.13 2.61 12.50
CA THR A 67 -13.38 3.02 11.84
C THR A 67 -13.10 3.62 10.47
N ASN A 68 -12.10 4.48 10.33
CA ASN A 68 -11.72 5.05 9.05
C ASN A 68 -11.29 4.00 8.03
N ARG A 69 -10.54 2.97 8.45
CA ARG A 69 -10.12 1.88 7.57
C ARG A 69 -11.29 1.01 7.11
N ILE A 70 -12.21 0.68 8.02
CA ILE A 70 -13.44 -0.07 7.70
C ILE A 70 -14.32 0.75 6.74
N ASN A 71 -14.52 2.03 7.03
CA ASN A 71 -15.28 2.95 6.19
C ASN A 71 -14.65 3.07 4.79
N ALA A 72 -13.33 3.27 4.70
CA ALA A 72 -12.60 3.34 3.45
C ALA A 72 -12.77 2.08 2.58
N PHE A 73 -12.78 0.91 3.22
CA PHE A 73 -13.03 -0.36 2.55
C PHE A 73 -14.46 -0.44 1.97
N HIS A 74 -15.49 -0.15 2.76
CA HIS A 74 -16.88 -0.20 2.29
C HIS A 74 -17.20 0.89 1.26
N MET A 75 -16.72 2.11 1.48
CA MET A 75 -16.93 3.24 0.56
C MET A 75 -16.05 3.18 -0.70
N ARG A 76 -15.09 2.25 -0.75
CA ARG A 76 -14.11 2.10 -1.84
C ARG A 76 -13.38 3.40 -2.13
N THR A 77 -12.76 3.96 -1.09
CA THR A 77 -12.03 5.22 -1.24
C THR A 77 -10.96 5.40 -0.18
N LEU A 78 -9.86 6.03 -0.58
CA LEU A 78 -8.79 6.50 0.31
C LEU A 78 -9.10 7.87 0.92
N SER A 79 -10.26 8.47 0.60
CA SER A 79 -10.67 9.81 1.03
C SER A 79 -12.16 9.84 1.39
N SER A 80 -12.69 10.98 1.83
CA SER A 80 -14.12 11.15 2.11
C SER A 80 -15.03 11.14 0.87
N LYS A 81 -14.49 10.94 -0.33
CA LYS A 81 -15.26 10.85 -1.59
C LYS A 81 -15.04 9.50 -2.25
N ALA A 82 -16.11 8.76 -2.54
CA ALA A 82 -16.04 7.52 -3.30
C ALA A 82 -15.24 7.74 -4.60
N ASP A 83 -14.29 6.85 -4.91
CA ASP A 83 -13.56 6.92 -6.16
C ASP A 83 -14.47 6.38 -7.27
N GLU A 84 -14.91 7.26 -8.18
CA GLU A 84 -15.79 6.90 -9.30
C GLU A 84 -15.20 5.78 -10.17
N GLN A 85 -13.88 5.63 -10.19
CA GLN A 85 -13.19 4.55 -10.92
C GLN A 85 -13.46 3.16 -10.32
N LEU A 86 -13.91 3.09 -9.06
CA LEU A 86 -14.15 1.83 -8.35
C LEU A 86 -15.63 1.40 -8.36
N ILE A 87 -16.54 2.19 -8.95
CA ILE A 87 -18.00 1.96 -8.95
C ILE A 87 -18.41 0.68 -9.71
N GLY A 88 -17.53 0.06 -10.51
CA GLY A 88 -17.83 -1.14 -11.29
C GLY A 88 -17.33 -2.48 -10.73
N PHE A 89 -16.52 -2.49 -9.67
CA PHE A 89 -15.91 -3.75 -9.18
C PHE A 89 -16.87 -4.52 -8.24
N PRO A 90 -16.87 -5.85 -8.23
CA PRO A 90 -17.61 -6.61 -7.21
C PRO A 90 -16.99 -6.38 -5.83
N GLU A 91 -17.81 -6.46 -4.77
CA GLU A 91 -17.28 -6.45 -3.41
C GLU A 91 -16.36 -7.68 -3.23
N PRO A 92 -15.12 -7.49 -2.72
CA PRO A 92 -14.19 -8.59 -2.58
C PRO A 92 -14.67 -9.55 -1.49
N LYS A 93 -14.69 -10.85 -1.80
CA LYS A 93 -14.89 -11.89 -0.78
C LYS A 93 -13.63 -11.98 0.08
N LEU A 94 -13.70 -11.50 1.31
CA LEU A 94 -12.58 -11.53 2.23
C LEU A 94 -12.38 -12.94 2.81
N THR A 95 -11.12 -13.35 2.86
CA THR A 95 -10.68 -14.45 3.74
C THR A 95 -10.57 -13.94 5.18
N GLU A 96 -10.39 -14.83 6.16
CA GLU A 96 -10.12 -14.43 7.56
C GLU A 96 -8.95 -13.44 7.67
N LEU A 97 -7.87 -13.67 6.90
CA LEU A 97 -6.74 -12.76 6.85
C LEU A 97 -7.12 -11.41 6.23
N GLY A 98 -7.95 -11.40 5.19
CA GLY A 98 -8.48 -10.18 4.59
C GLY A 98 -9.31 -9.36 5.57
N GLU A 99 -10.17 -10.02 6.36
CA GLU A 99 -10.95 -9.37 7.41
C GLU A 99 -10.06 -8.74 8.48
N LYS A 100 -8.98 -9.42 8.89
CA LYS A 100 -8.00 -8.90 9.84
C LYS A 100 -7.23 -7.69 9.30
N ILE A 101 -6.82 -7.74 8.03
CA ILE A 101 -6.11 -6.63 7.37
C ILE A 101 -6.99 -5.38 7.27
N VAL A 102 -8.27 -5.55 6.90
CA VAL A 102 -9.25 -4.44 6.84
C VAL A 102 -9.65 -3.95 8.23
N GLY A 103 -9.63 -4.82 9.24
CA GLY A 103 -10.06 -4.50 10.60
C GLY A 103 -11.47 -4.97 10.94
N LEU A 104 -12.12 -5.73 10.06
CA LEU A 104 -13.41 -6.39 10.35
C LEU A 104 -13.25 -7.56 11.33
N ARG A 105 -12.02 -8.01 11.58
CA ARG A 105 -11.71 -9.05 12.56
C ARG A 105 -10.52 -8.65 13.43
N SER A 106 -10.65 -8.90 14.73
CA SER A 106 -9.60 -8.63 15.72
C SER A 106 -8.38 -9.53 15.50
N TRP A 107 -7.19 -8.93 15.50
CA TRP A 107 -5.92 -9.68 15.51
C TRP A 107 -5.68 -10.41 16.84
N LYS A 108 -6.25 -9.92 17.96
CA LYS A 108 -6.05 -10.47 19.31
C LYS A 108 -7.05 -11.57 19.67
N THR A 109 -8.34 -11.30 19.49
CA THR A 109 -9.43 -12.22 19.91
C THR A 109 -9.93 -13.10 18.77
N ASN A 110 -9.55 -12.79 17.54
CA ASN A 110 -10.08 -13.43 16.33
C ASN A 110 -11.59 -13.24 16.11
N GLU A 111 -12.25 -12.37 16.89
CA GLU A 111 -13.68 -12.09 16.77
C GLU A 111 -13.93 -11.02 15.70
N ARG A 112 -15.11 -11.07 15.06
CA ARG A 112 -15.54 -10.00 14.16
C ARG A 112 -15.87 -8.72 14.95
N VAL A 113 -15.47 -7.59 14.39
CA VAL A 113 -15.78 -6.26 14.93
C VAL A 113 -17.19 -5.88 14.49
N LYS A 114 -18.06 -5.56 15.45
CA LYS A 114 -19.39 -5.01 15.14
C LYS A 114 -19.20 -3.67 14.44
N SER A 115 -19.72 -3.54 13.22
CA SER A 115 -19.66 -2.30 12.44
C SER A 115 -21.06 -1.91 12.00
N ASP A 116 -21.28 -0.62 11.73
CA ASP A 116 -22.58 -0.09 11.28
C ASP A 116 -23.00 -0.61 9.88
N PHE A 117 -22.17 -1.45 9.24
CA PHE A 117 -22.43 -2.07 7.93
C PHE A 117 -22.87 -3.55 8.02
N GLU A 118 -23.01 -4.12 9.22
CA GLU A 118 -23.62 -5.44 9.48
C GLU A 118 -25.09 -5.33 9.87
#